data_AF-A0A7Y4XQ27-F1
#
_entry.id   AF-A0A7Y4XQ27-F1
#
_cell.length_a   1.000
_cell.length_b   1.000
_cell.length_c   1.000
_cell.angle_alpha   90.00
_cell.angle_beta   90.00
_cell.angle_gamma   90.00
#
_symmetry.space_group_name_H-M   'P 1'
#
loop_
_entity.id
_entity.type
_entity.pdbx_description
1 polymer ?
#
loop_
_entity_poly.entity_id
_entity_poly.type
_entity_poly.pdbx_seq_one_letter_code
_entity_poly.pdbx_strand_id
1 'polypeptide(L)'
;MRKLFFVVLIMAAASRVFSQDEKAVSCDLSSVITVDGLVDEWPMNWEVSDDKKFSYNVCTDENNIYVRMMTKDDMIKRKIALFGMTVWIDANGKKKRKLGLKFPTGVEANERADAYMAANKDRKDMTAVERDLAQKEITRKFILDIEVMELIGLSDKPLTSTRSGITNGIKVAIANGAEESYGYELIIPFKSYRLSKASISTLAIGFETGKYVPPPVKNNNPGSQYGGGGMSGSGMGMGGYGGNNNYARRGSYQSNPMGSSSSTWTFIKLK
;
A
#
# COMPACT_ATOMS: atom_id res chain seq x y z
N MET A 1 10.22 47.11 54.83
CA MET A 1 9.79 45.68 54.90
C MET A 1 8.66 45.52 53.89
N ARG A 2 8.62 44.66 52.87
CA ARG A 2 9.31 43.42 52.48
C ARG A 2 9.13 43.35 50.95
N LYS A 3 10.19 43.16 50.16
CA LYS A 3 10.08 42.88 48.71
C LYS A 3 9.84 41.36 48.57
N LEU A 4 8.73 40.95 47.94
CA LEU A 4 8.52 39.57 47.50
C LEU A 4 8.90 39.47 46.02
N PHE A 5 10.01 38.80 45.71
CA PHE A 5 10.35 38.39 44.35
C PHE A 5 9.73 37.00 44.11
N PHE A 6 8.82 36.90 43.16
CA PHE A 6 8.38 35.61 42.60
C PHE A 6 9.41 35.17 41.55
N VAL A 7 10.20 34.14 41.87
CA VAL A 7 11.05 33.44 40.89
C VAL A 7 10.20 32.32 40.29
N VAL A 8 9.80 32.47 39.03
CA VAL A 8 9.15 31.40 38.25
C VAL A 8 10.25 30.56 37.62
N LEU A 9 10.42 29.34 38.13
CA LEU A 9 11.32 28.33 37.59
C LEU A 9 10.61 27.61 36.43
N ILE A 10 10.91 27.97 35.19
CA ILE A 10 10.42 27.26 34.01
C ILE A 10 11.27 26.00 33.83
N MET A 11 10.74 24.85 34.27
CA MET A 11 11.26 23.53 33.91
C MET A 11 11.01 23.30 32.41
N ALA A 12 12.06 23.42 31.60
CA ALA A 12 12.02 23.01 30.20
C ALA A 12 12.00 21.48 30.13
N ALA A 13 10.81 20.91 29.91
CA ALA A 13 10.67 19.50 29.56
C ALA A 13 11.35 19.28 28.20
N ALA A 14 12.51 18.61 28.21
CA ALA A 14 13.18 18.16 27.00
C ALA A 14 12.30 17.11 26.31
N SER A 15 11.48 17.57 25.37
CA SER A 15 10.79 16.70 24.42
C SER A 15 11.85 15.89 23.68
N ARG A 16 11.91 14.58 23.94
CA ARG A 16 12.69 13.66 23.11
C ARG A 16 12.07 13.68 21.73
N VAL A 17 12.66 14.47 20.84
CA VAL A 17 12.43 14.36 19.40
C VAL A 17 12.87 12.95 19.04
N PHE A 18 11.92 12.11 18.61
CA PHE A 18 12.21 10.83 17.98
C PHE A 18 13.05 11.13 16.73
N SER A 19 14.38 11.01 16.85
CA SER A 19 15.29 11.02 15.71
C SER A 19 15.09 9.68 14.99
N GLN A 20 14.32 9.66 13.90
CA GLN A 20 14.43 8.59 12.92
C GLN A 20 15.85 8.66 12.35
N ASP A 21 16.62 7.58 12.43
CA ASP A 21 18.00 7.54 11.94
C ASP A 21 18.06 7.98 10.47
N GLU A 22 18.75 9.09 10.24
CA GLU A 22 18.87 9.77 8.94
C GLU A 22 20.04 9.17 8.16
N LYS A 23 19.77 8.51 7.03
CA LYS A 23 20.82 7.97 6.15
C LYS A 23 21.00 8.83 4.90
N ALA A 24 22.24 9.23 4.63
CA ALA A 24 22.64 9.69 3.30
C ALA A 24 22.96 8.44 2.46
N VAL A 25 22.19 8.18 1.40
CA VAL A 25 22.38 7.00 0.54
C VAL A 25 22.64 7.47 -0.89
N SER A 26 23.92 7.65 -1.21
CA SER A 26 24.38 7.82 -2.59
C SER A 26 24.37 6.46 -3.29
N CYS A 27 23.86 6.40 -4.53
CA CYS A 27 23.91 5.19 -5.34
C CYS A 27 25.35 4.96 -5.86
N ASP A 28 26.09 3.99 -5.29
CA ASP A 28 27.27 3.44 -5.98
C ASP A 28 26.84 2.22 -6.80
N LEU A 29 26.13 2.48 -7.89
CA LEU A 29 25.71 1.47 -8.84
C LEU A 29 26.84 1.28 -9.85
N SER A 30 27.82 0.46 -9.46
CA SER A 30 29.00 0.14 -10.28
C SER A 30 28.66 -0.63 -11.56
N SER A 31 27.44 -1.15 -11.68
CA SER A 31 26.90 -1.83 -12.85
C SER A 31 25.57 -1.19 -13.29
N VAL A 32 25.25 -1.33 -14.59
CA VAL A 32 23.97 -0.88 -15.14
C VAL A 32 22.86 -1.79 -14.60
N ILE A 33 21.99 -1.25 -13.75
CA ILE A 33 20.78 -1.95 -13.28
C ILE A 33 19.80 -2.10 -14.44
N THR A 34 19.31 -3.32 -14.64
CA THR A 34 18.23 -3.64 -15.56
C THR A 34 16.92 -3.65 -14.79
N VAL A 35 16.00 -2.74 -15.13
CA VAL A 35 14.69 -2.65 -14.44
C VAL A 35 13.76 -3.74 -14.98
N ASP A 36 13.88 -4.94 -14.45
CA ASP A 36 13.12 -6.14 -14.83
C ASP A 36 12.32 -6.76 -13.67
N GLY A 37 12.52 -6.27 -12.45
CA GLY A 37 11.86 -6.72 -11.22
C GLY A 37 12.68 -7.76 -10.44
N LEU A 38 13.86 -8.14 -10.92
CA LEU A 38 14.78 -9.07 -10.27
C LEU A 38 15.77 -8.31 -9.39
N VAL A 39 15.38 -8.12 -8.14
CA VAL A 39 16.06 -7.21 -7.20
C VAL A 39 17.42 -7.68 -6.67
N ASP A 40 17.83 -8.91 -6.98
CA ASP A 40 19.02 -9.55 -6.41
C ASP A 40 20.33 -8.97 -6.97
N GLU A 41 20.27 -8.29 -8.12
CA GLU A 41 21.46 -7.69 -8.76
C GLU A 41 22.00 -6.44 -8.05
N TRP A 42 21.22 -5.81 -7.16
CA TRP A 42 21.71 -4.57 -6.55
C TRP A 42 22.66 -4.84 -5.37
N PRO A 43 23.79 -4.11 -5.29
CA PRO A 43 24.88 -4.41 -4.36
C PRO A 43 24.61 -3.99 -2.91
N MET A 44 23.48 -3.34 -2.63
CA MET A 44 23.18 -2.80 -1.30
C MET A 44 22.70 -3.89 -0.34
N ASN A 45 22.84 -3.65 0.97
CA ASN A 45 22.17 -4.46 1.98
C ASN A 45 20.72 -4.01 2.14
N TRP A 46 19.80 -4.95 2.33
CA TRP A 46 18.38 -4.66 2.53
C TRP A 46 18.11 -3.86 3.80
N GLU A 47 17.31 -2.81 3.69
CA GLU A 47 16.60 -2.24 4.85
C GLU A 47 15.29 -2.98 5.02
N VAL A 48 14.83 -3.14 6.26
CA VAL A 48 13.59 -3.85 6.57
C VAL A 48 12.65 -2.89 7.27
N SER A 49 11.38 -2.83 6.86
CA SER A 49 10.36 -2.03 7.53
C SER A 49 10.11 -2.53 8.96
N ASP A 50 9.63 -1.65 9.84
CA ASP A 50 9.35 -1.98 11.24
C ASP A 50 8.39 -3.18 11.39
N ASP A 51 7.41 -3.28 10.50
CA ASP A 51 6.43 -4.38 10.44
C ASP A 51 6.95 -5.62 9.71
N LYS A 52 8.19 -5.59 9.21
CA LYS A 52 8.89 -6.65 8.47
C LYS A 52 8.16 -7.13 7.21
N LYS A 53 7.26 -6.31 6.66
CA LYS A 53 6.50 -6.63 5.45
C LYS A 53 7.21 -6.21 4.17
N PHE A 54 8.11 -5.25 4.26
CA PHE A 54 8.88 -4.74 3.14
C PHE A 54 10.37 -4.83 3.46
N SER A 55 11.14 -5.31 2.49
CA SER A 55 12.57 -5.04 2.42
C SER A 55 12.82 -4.10 1.25
N TYR A 56 13.61 -3.05 1.44
CA TYR A 56 13.78 -2.03 0.41
C TYR A 56 15.16 -1.39 0.45
N ASN A 57 15.51 -0.74 -0.65
CA ASN A 57 16.57 0.25 -0.71
C ASN A 57 16.10 1.42 -1.57
N VAL A 58 16.46 2.61 -1.13
CA VAL A 58 16.28 3.81 -1.92
C VAL A 58 17.60 4.55 -1.92
N CYS A 59 18.06 4.92 -3.10
CA CYS A 59 19.26 5.74 -3.27
C CYS A 59 19.03 6.75 -4.40
N THR A 60 19.95 7.71 -4.55
CA THR A 60 19.88 8.69 -5.64
C THR A 60 21.24 8.92 -6.30
N ASP A 61 21.23 9.28 -7.58
CA ASP A 61 22.35 9.96 -8.25
C ASP A 61 21.98 11.44 -8.49
N GLU A 62 22.63 12.16 -9.41
CA GLU A 62 22.29 13.56 -9.71
C GLU A 62 20.91 13.73 -10.37
N ASN A 63 20.47 12.73 -11.13
CA ASN A 63 19.34 12.85 -12.04
C ASN A 63 18.12 12.02 -11.62
N ASN A 64 18.33 10.95 -10.87
CA ASN A 64 17.38 9.87 -10.67
C ASN A 64 17.29 9.45 -9.19
N ILE A 65 16.09 9.00 -8.85
CA ILE A 65 15.78 8.23 -7.65
C ILE A 65 15.71 6.77 -8.07
N TYR A 66 16.43 5.92 -7.35
CA TYR A 66 16.46 4.48 -7.55
C TYR A 66 15.79 3.81 -6.37
N VAL A 67 14.86 2.92 -6.65
CA VAL A 67 14.08 2.18 -5.67
C VAL A 67 14.11 0.71 -6.05
N ARG A 68 14.49 -0.13 -5.08
CA ARG A 68 14.09 -1.53 -5.08
C ARG A 68 13.32 -1.86 -3.81
N MET A 69 12.36 -2.74 -3.95
CA MET A 69 11.56 -3.25 -2.84
C MET A 69 11.26 -4.72 -3.10
N MET A 70 11.28 -5.54 -2.06
CA MET A 70 10.74 -6.87 -2.09
C MET A 70 9.81 -7.14 -0.92
N THR A 71 8.89 -8.08 -1.12
CA THR A 71 8.06 -8.62 -0.06
C THR A 71 7.89 -10.13 -0.21
N LYS A 72 7.93 -10.83 0.92
CA LYS A 72 7.57 -12.25 1.04
C LYS A 72 6.20 -12.45 1.69
N ASP A 73 5.56 -11.38 2.15
CA ASP A 73 4.25 -11.43 2.79
C ASP A 73 3.15 -11.66 1.74
N ASP A 74 2.46 -12.80 1.83
CA ASP A 74 1.44 -13.19 0.86
C ASP A 74 0.26 -12.20 0.77
N MET A 75 -0.06 -11.51 1.86
CA MET A 75 -1.11 -10.51 1.88
C MET A 75 -0.67 -9.23 1.17
N ILE A 76 0.57 -8.80 1.36
CA ILE A 76 1.13 -7.67 0.60
C ILE A 76 1.21 -8.02 -0.88
N LYS A 77 1.76 -9.19 -1.23
CA LYS A 77 1.80 -9.69 -2.62
C LYS A 77 0.42 -9.61 -3.29
N ARG A 78 -0.61 -10.08 -2.59
CA ARG A 78 -2.00 -10.03 -3.04
C ARG A 78 -2.54 -8.62 -3.21
N LYS A 79 -2.29 -7.71 -2.26
CA LYS A 79 -2.71 -6.31 -2.39
C LYS A 79 -2.04 -5.62 -3.58
N ILE A 80 -0.76 -5.87 -3.80
CA ILE A 80 -0.03 -5.31 -4.95
C ILE A 80 -0.61 -5.84 -6.26
N ALA A 81 -0.83 -7.15 -6.38
CA ALA A 81 -1.40 -7.75 -7.59
C ALA A 81 -2.81 -7.24 -7.93
N LEU A 82 -3.66 -7.04 -6.92
CA LEU A 82 -5.06 -6.65 -7.12
C LEU A 82 -5.27 -5.14 -7.18
N PHE A 83 -4.52 -4.37 -6.40
CA PHE A 83 -4.79 -2.95 -6.17
C PHE A 83 -3.61 -2.04 -6.51
N GLY A 84 -2.47 -2.63 -6.89
CA GLY A 84 -1.23 -1.92 -7.16
C GLY A 84 -0.48 -1.51 -5.89
N MET A 85 0.70 -0.94 -6.12
CA MET A 85 1.47 -0.23 -5.11
C MET A 85 1.74 1.19 -5.58
N THR A 86 1.62 2.15 -4.68
CA THR A 86 2.06 3.53 -4.92
C THR A 86 3.39 3.79 -4.23
N VAL A 87 4.38 4.22 -5.01
CA VAL A 87 5.60 4.84 -4.50
C VAL A 87 5.38 6.34 -4.44
N TRP A 88 5.26 6.88 -3.23
CA TRP A 88 5.08 8.29 -2.95
C TRP A 88 6.44 9.00 -2.84
N ILE A 89 6.50 10.23 -3.37
CA ILE A 89 7.65 11.11 -3.32
C ILE A 89 7.26 12.41 -2.62
N ASP A 90 7.98 12.77 -1.56
CA ASP A 90 7.85 14.08 -0.92
C ASP A 90 9.22 14.74 -0.73
N ALA A 91 9.48 15.71 -1.62
CA ALA A 91 10.68 16.54 -1.63
C ALA A 91 10.83 17.46 -0.39
N ASN A 92 9.81 17.53 0.48
CA ASN A 92 9.89 18.29 1.73
C ASN A 92 10.21 17.42 2.95
N GLY A 93 10.29 16.09 2.78
CA GLY A 93 10.54 15.17 3.89
C GLY A 93 9.38 15.09 4.90
N LYS A 94 8.12 15.33 4.51
CA LYS A 94 6.96 15.40 5.43
C LYS A 94 5.94 14.28 5.23
N LYS A 95 6.30 13.20 4.53
CA LYS A 95 5.44 12.05 4.22
C LYS A 95 4.13 12.43 3.51
N LYS A 96 4.14 13.47 2.65
CA LYS A 96 2.95 13.90 1.91
C LYS A 96 2.70 13.02 0.69
N ARG A 97 1.44 12.63 0.51
CA ARG A 97 0.95 11.83 -0.63
C ARG A 97 0.49 12.74 -1.77
N LYS A 98 1.40 13.55 -2.32
CA LYS A 98 1.09 14.51 -3.39
C LYS A 98 1.64 14.09 -4.75
N LEU A 99 2.87 13.57 -4.78
CA LEU A 99 3.53 13.08 -5.97
C LEU A 99 3.75 11.58 -5.79
N GLY A 100 3.43 10.77 -6.80
CA GLY A 100 3.64 9.34 -6.67
C GLY A 100 3.39 8.57 -7.95
N LEU A 101 3.97 7.39 -8.03
CA LEU A 101 3.77 6.45 -9.13
C LEU A 101 3.04 5.23 -8.61
N LYS A 102 1.91 4.89 -9.23
CA LYS A 102 1.16 3.68 -8.92
C LYS A 102 1.34 2.63 -10.02
N PHE A 103 1.84 1.47 -9.63
CA PHE A 103 2.08 0.34 -10.50
C PHE A 103 2.08 -0.97 -9.68
N PRO A 104 1.54 -2.09 -10.20
CA PRO A 104 0.74 -2.20 -11.42
C PRO A 104 -0.66 -1.58 -11.28
N THR A 105 -1.17 -0.94 -12.34
CA THR A 105 -2.57 -0.47 -12.46
C THR A 105 -3.10 -0.81 -13.86
N GLY A 106 -4.39 -0.68 -14.19
CA GLY A 106 -4.87 -0.92 -15.57
C GLY A 106 -6.32 -1.37 -15.66
N VAL A 107 -6.65 -2.54 -15.09
CA VAL A 107 -8.04 -2.96 -14.86
C VAL A 107 -8.51 -2.34 -13.56
N GLU A 108 -9.75 -1.83 -13.54
CA GLU A 108 -10.37 -1.29 -12.34
C GLU A 108 -10.16 -2.29 -11.19
N ALA A 109 -9.58 -1.80 -10.10
CA ALA A 109 -9.19 -2.60 -8.94
C ALA A 109 -10.33 -3.52 -8.45
N ASN A 110 -11.57 -3.05 -8.61
CA ASN A 110 -12.77 -3.78 -8.24
C ASN A 110 -13.06 -4.96 -9.18
N GLU A 111 -12.89 -4.82 -10.48
CA GLU A 111 -13.09 -5.92 -11.44
C GLU A 111 -12.08 -7.04 -11.21
N ARG A 112 -10.82 -6.71 -10.88
CA ARG A 112 -9.82 -7.70 -10.48
C ARG A 112 -10.17 -8.39 -9.17
N ALA A 113 -10.64 -7.63 -8.19
CA ALA A 113 -11.11 -8.20 -6.93
C ALA A 113 -12.30 -9.14 -7.17
N ASP A 114 -13.25 -8.77 -8.02
CA ASP A 114 -14.40 -9.60 -8.34
C ASP A 114 -14.01 -10.87 -9.08
N ALA A 115 -13.13 -10.78 -10.10
CA ALA A 115 -12.58 -11.94 -10.80
C ALA A 115 -11.81 -12.87 -9.87
N TYR A 116 -10.99 -12.30 -8.97
CA TYR A 116 -10.29 -13.02 -7.93
C TYR A 116 -11.25 -13.74 -6.97
N MET A 117 -12.31 -13.06 -6.53
CA MET A 117 -13.31 -13.64 -5.63
C MET A 117 -14.11 -14.74 -6.33
N ALA A 118 -14.47 -14.55 -7.60
CA ALA A 118 -15.15 -15.55 -8.42
C ALA A 118 -14.30 -16.81 -8.60
N ALA A 119 -13.01 -16.66 -8.94
CA ALA A 119 -12.07 -17.77 -9.08
C ALA A 119 -11.84 -18.57 -7.78
N ASN A 120 -12.25 -18.02 -6.63
CA ASN A 120 -12.19 -18.65 -5.32
C ASN A 120 -13.51 -19.29 -4.84
N LYS A 121 -14.64 -19.08 -5.53
CA LYS A 121 -15.96 -19.52 -5.04
C LYS A 121 -16.15 -21.04 -5.02
N ASP A 122 -15.54 -21.79 -5.94
CA ASP A 122 -15.80 -23.22 -6.13
C ASP A 122 -14.70 -24.14 -5.59
N ARG A 123 -14.04 -23.74 -4.50
CA ARG A 123 -12.90 -24.47 -3.90
C ARG A 123 -13.25 -25.20 -2.59
N LYS A 124 -14.52 -25.62 -2.46
CA LYS A 124 -15.03 -26.24 -1.23
C LYS A 124 -14.36 -27.58 -0.91
N ASP A 125 -13.98 -28.34 -1.94
CA ASP A 125 -13.41 -29.68 -1.81
C ASP A 125 -11.88 -29.71 -1.78
N MET A 126 -11.22 -28.55 -1.88
CA MET A 126 -9.77 -28.44 -1.81
C MET A 126 -9.27 -28.46 -0.36
N THR A 127 -8.15 -29.12 -0.14
CA THR A 127 -7.35 -29.02 1.08
C THR A 127 -6.85 -27.58 1.29
N ALA A 128 -6.40 -27.28 2.51
CA ALA A 128 -5.81 -25.97 2.80
C ALA A 128 -4.59 -25.66 1.91
N VAL A 129 -3.78 -26.68 1.61
CA VAL A 129 -2.57 -26.55 0.78
C VAL A 129 -2.93 -26.28 -0.67
N GLU A 130 -3.88 -27.03 -1.24
CA GLU A 130 -4.33 -26.81 -2.62
C GLU A 130 -4.96 -25.43 -2.80
N ARG A 131 -5.74 -24.97 -1.82
CA ARG A 131 -6.29 -23.60 -1.84
C ARG A 131 -5.19 -22.54 -1.83
N ASP A 132 -4.15 -22.72 -1.02
CA ASP A 132 -3.04 -21.77 -0.95
C ASP A 132 -2.27 -21.72 -2.29
N LEU A 133 -1.91 -22.87 -2.85
CA LEU A 133 -1.21 -22.95 -4.13
C LEU A 133 -2.03 -22.32 -5.26
N ALA A 134 -3.30 -22.69 -5.37
CA ALA A 134 -4.20 -22.15 -6.38
C ALA A 134 -4.45 -20.65 -6.16
N GLN A 135 -4.27 -20.14 -4.94
CA GLN A 135 -4.38 -18.73 -4.63
C GLN A 135 -3.14 -17.94 -5.04
N LYS A 136 -1.95 -18.49 -4.78
CA LYS A 136 -0.68 -17.94 -5.24
C LYS A 136 -0.63 -17.88 -6.76
N GLU A 137 -1.10 -18.92 -7.45
CA GLU A 137 -1.14 -18.96 -8.92
C GLU A 137 -2.00 -17.84 -9.52
N ILE A 138 -3.22 -17.64 -9.01
CA ILE A 138 -4.08 -16.53 -9.45
C ILE A 138 -3.37 -15.18 -9.23
N THR A 139 -2.79 -15.00 -8.04
CA THR A 139 -2.13 -13.74 -7.67
C THR A 139 -0.94 -13.45 -8.58
N ARG A 140 -0.23 -14.51 -9.01
CA ARG A 140 0.87 -14.41 -9.98
C ARG A 140 0.40 -13.99 -11.36
N LYS A 141 -0.71 -14.57 -11.86
CA LYS A 141 -1.27 -14.22 -13.19
C LYS A 141 -1.61 -12.74 -13.28
N PHE A 142 -2.21 -12.18 -12.23
CA PHE A 142 -2.54 -10.75 -12.19
C PHE A 142 -1.35 -9.80 -12.32
N ILE A 143 -0.13 -10.22 -12.04
CA ILE A 143 1.05 -9.36 -12.21
C ILE A 143 1.63 -9.43 -13.62
N LEU A 144 1.61 -10.61 -14.25
CA LEU A 144 2.20 -10.82 -15.57
C LEU A 144 1.45 -10.04 -16.66
N ASP A 145 0.14 -9.85 -16.47
CA ASP A 145 -0.73 -9.26 -17.49
C ASP A 145 -0.80 -7.72 -17.42
N ILE A 146 -0.04 -7.07 -16.51
CA ILE A 146 -0.19 -5.63 -16.26
C ILE A 146 1.04 -4.81 -16.70
N GLU A 147 0.79 -3.91 -17.64
CA GLU A 147 1.78 -2.95 -18.14
C GLU A 147 1.45 -1.49 -17.82
N VAL A 148 0.30 -1.20 -17.22
CA VAL A 148 -0.16 0.18 -17.04
C VAL A 148 0.28 0.73 -15.68
N MET A 149 0.66 2.00 -15.66
CA MET A 149 0.98 2.78 -14.47
C MET A 149 0.29 4.14 -14.48
N GLU A 150 0.15 4.71 -13.29
CA GLU A 150 -0.43 6.04 -13.05
C GLU A 150 0.62 6.97 -12.42
N LEU A 151 0.79 8.16 -12.98
CA LEU A 151 1.58 9.26 -12.42
C LEU A 151 0.65 10.24 -11.70
N ILE A 152 0.86 10.41 -10.40
CA ILE A 152 0.01 11.20 -9.50
C ILE A 152 0.69 12.55 -9.24
N GLY A 153 -0.10 13.63 -9.30
CA GLY A 153 0.34 14.98 -8.92
C GLY A 153 0.95 15.82 -10.05
N LEU A 154 0.86 15.36 -11.30
CA LEU A 154 1.25 16.13 -12.50
C LEU A 154 0.08 16.92 -13.12
N SER A 155 -1.14 16.53 -12.79
CA SER A 155 -2.42 17.13 -13.21
C SER A 155 -3.51 16.82 -12.17
N ASP A 156 -4.71 17.39 -12.35
CA ASP A 156 -5.86 17.17 -11.45
C ASP A 156 -6.27 15.70 -11.34
N LYS A 157 -6.09 14.94 -12.41
CA LYS A 157 -6.27 13.48 -12.46
C LYS A 157 -4.92 12.79 -12.69
N PRO A 158 -4.71 11.55 -12.21
CA PRO A 158 -3.53 10.78 -12.52
C PRO A 158 -3.35 10.60 -14.04
N LEU A 159 -2.10 10.67 -14.51
CA LEU A 159 -1.75 10.41 -15.91
C LEU A 159 -1.45 8.92 -16.08
N THR A 160 -2.17 8.26 -16.98
CA THR A 160 -2.02 6.82 -17.23
C THR A 160 -1.10 6.57 -18.41
N SER A 161 -0.16 5.62 -18.30
CA SER A 161 0.72 5.21 -19.40
C SER A 161 1.13 3.73 -19.28
N THR A 162 1.54 3.13 -20.39
CA THR A 162 2.15 1.78 -20.39
C THR A 162 3.65 1.87 -20.06
N ARG A 163 4.24 0.78 -19.56
CA ARG A 163 5.69 0.68 -19.28
C ARG A 163 6.54 1.04 -20.50
N SER A 164 6.12 0.61 -21.69
CA SER A 164 6.82 0.83 -22.96
C SER A 164 6.52 2.19 -23.61
N GLY A 165 5.48 2.89 -23.14
CA GLY A 165 4.85 4.04 -23.82
C GLY A 165 5.54 5.39 -23.67
N ILE A 166 6.82 5.44 -23.26
CA ILE A 166 7.60 6.68 -23.05
C ILE A 166 7.12 7.49 -21.86
N THR A 167 7.84 7.39 -20.75
CA THR A 167 7.47 8.02 -19.48
C THR A 167 8.57 8.92 -18.98
N ASN A 168 9.06 9.84 -19.83
CA ASN A 168 10.10 10.82 -19.46
C ASN A 168 11.34 10.22 -18.78
N GLY A 169 11.66 8.95 -19.06
CA GLY A 169 12.77 8.20 -18.45
C GLY A 169 12.42 7.42 -17.17
N ILE A 170 11.15 7.39 -16.74
CA ILE A 170 10.68 6.51 -15.67
C ILE A 170 10.75 5.06 -16.16
N LYS A 171 11.35 4.19 -15.35
CA LYS A 171 11.33 2.74 -15.59
C LYS A 171 10.75 2.08 -14.37
N VAL A 172 9.84 1.14 -14.56
CA VAL A 172 9.26 0.36 -13.47
C VAL A 172 9.10 -1.08 -13.89
N ALA A 173 9.32 -2.00 -12.98
CA ALA A 173 9.09 -3.42 -13.17
C ALA A 173 8.65 -4.08 -11.87
N ILE A 174 7.91 -5.18 -12.01
CA ILE A 174 7.56 -6.07 -10.91
C ILE A 174 7.68 -7.49 -11.42
N ALA A 175 8.32 -8.36 -10.65
CA ALA A 175 8.51 -9.76 -11.00
C ALA A 175 8.44 -10.64 -9.76
N ASN A 176 8.32 -11.95 -10.00
CA ASN A 176 8.58 -12.93 -8.96
C ASN A 176 10.09 -13.13 -8.87
N GLY A 177 10.67 -12.73 -7.74
CA GLY A 177 12.08 -12.97 -7.45
C GLY A 177 12.32 -14.35 -6.86
N ALA A 178 13.54 -14.58 -6.36
CA ALA A 178 13.89 -15.80 -5.63
C ALA A 178 12.95 -16.02 -4.42
N GLU A 179 12.77 -17.29 -4.04
CA GLU A 179 12.02 -17.71 -2.86
C GLU A 179 10.57 -17.16 -2.77
N GLU A 180 9.86 -17.12 -3.91
CA GLU A 180 8.47 -16.62 -4.01
C GLU A 180 8.27 -15.17 -3.52
N SER A 181 9.31 -14.34 -3.59
CA SER A 181 9.21 -12.91 -3.30
C SER A 181 8.64 -12.14 -4.49
N TYR A 182 7.96 -11.01 -4.22
CA TYR A 182 7.66 -10.03 -5.26
C TYR A 182 8.71 -8.94 -5.23
N GLY A 183 9.54 -8.89 -6.26
CA GLY A 183 10.52 -7.84 -6.48
C GLY A 183 9.91 -6.70 -7.28
N TYR A 184 10.18 -5.48 -6.85
CA TYR A 184 9.72 -4.24 -7.46
C TYR A 184 10.91 -3.32 -7.65
N GLU A 185 11.06 -2.80 -8.87
CA GLU A 185 12.16 -1.92 -9.24
C GLU A 185 11.65 -0.69 -9.94
N LEU A 186 12.28 0.44 -9.64
CA LEU A 186 11.83 1.73 -10.11
C LEU A 186 12.98 2.73 -10.20
N ILE A 187 13.07 3.35 -11.37
CA ILE A 187 13.94 4.50 -11.63
C ILE A 187 13.03 5.68 -11.96
N ILE A 188 13.16 6.78 -11.21
CA ILE A 188 12.41 8.01 -11.44
C ILE A 188 13.38 9.16 -11.63
N PRO A 189 13.48 9.74 -12.83
CA PRO A 189 14.17 11.01 -13.01
C PRO A 189 13.50 12.11 -12.18
N PHE A 190 14.26 12.92 -11.45
CA PHE A 190 13.71 14.06 -10.67
C PHE A 190 12.84 14.98 -11.54
N LYS A 191 13.30 15.23 -12.77
CA LYS A 191 12.59 16.05 -13.77
C LYS A 191 11.20 15.53 -14.12
N SER A 192 10.94 14.22 -13.98
CA SER A 192 9.62 13.64 -14.28
C SER A 192 8.52 14.17 -13.35
N TYR A 193 8.90 14.65 -12.16
CA TYR A 193 8.02 15.35 -11.22
C TYR A 193 8.34 16.84 -11.07
N ARG A 194 9.04 17.43 -12.04
CA ARG A 194 9.50 18.83 -12.01
C ARG A 194 10.33 19.15 -10.75
N LEU A 195 11.06 18.16 -10.25
CA LEU A 195 11.96 18.29 -9.11
C LEU A 195 13.41 18.49 -9.58
N SER A 196 14.23 19.09 -8.71
CA SER A 196 15.67 19.16 -8.86
C SER A 196 16.33 18.73 -7.55
N LYS A 197 17.27 17.77 -7.61
CA LYS A 197 17.99 17.27 -6.43
C LYS A 197 18.61 18.40 -5.61
N ALA A 198 19.24 19.36 -6.28
CA ALA A 198 19.89 20.51 -5.64
C ALA A 198 18.94 21.39 -4.80
N SER A 199 17.62 21.28 -4.98
CA SER A 199 16.61 22.01 -4.19
C SER A 199 16.08 21.24 -2.98
N ILE A 200 16.47 19.97 -2.82
CA ILE A 200 15.93 19.06 -1.82
C ILE A 200 16.97 18.81 -0.74
N SER A 201 16.62 19.03 0.53
CA SER A 201 17.47 18.64 1.66
C SER A 201 17.20 17.20 2.08
N THR A 202 15.92 16.86 2.23
CA THR A 202 15.46 15.55 2.68
C THR A 202 14.35 15.07 1.76
N LEU A 203 14.56 13.91 1.17
CA LEU A 203 13.59 13.21 0.34
C LEU A 203 12.90 12.14 1.20
N ALA A 204 11.57 12.18 1.30
CA ALA A 204 10.80 11.10 1.87
C ALA A 204 10.21 10.23 0.75
N ILE A 205 10.48 8.92 0.80
CA ILE A 205 9.89 7.92 -0.11
C ILE A 205 8.97 7.01 0.69
N GLY A 206 7.72 6.90 0.22
CA GLY A 206 6.69 6.08 0.84
C GLY A 206 6.30 4.93 -0.05
N PHE A 207 6.20 3.73 0.51
CA PHE A 207 5.62 2.57 -0.17
C PHE A 207 4.23 2.37 0.40
N GLU A 208 3.20 2.26 -0.44
CA GLU A 208 1.83 2.06 0.01
C GLU A 208 1.09 1.09 -0.90
N THR A 209 0.57 0.00 -0.35
CA THR A 209 -0.30 -0.90 -1.11
C THR A 209 -1.66 -0.26 -1.33
N GLY A 210 -2.30 -0.59 -2.45
CA GLY A 210 -3.73 -0.37 -2.59
C GLY A 210 -4.55 -1.20 -1.58
N LYS A 211 -5.86 -1.00 -1.60
CA LYS A 211 -6.81 -1.67 -0.71
C LYS A 211 -8.11 -1.96 -1.43
N TYR A 212 -8.83 -2.96 -0.95
CA TYR A 212 -10.19 -3.23 -1.40
C TYR A 212 -11.12 -2.14 -0.90
N VAL A 213 -11.89 -1.55 -1.81
CA VAL A 213 -12.98 -0.63 -1.48
C VAL A 213 -14.26 -1.28 -1.97
N PRO A 214 -15.16 -1.72 -1.07
CA PRO A 214 -16.40 -2.32 -1.50
C PRO A 214 -17.22 -1.31 -2.32
N PRO A 215 -17.89 -1.75 -3.40
CA PRO A 215 -18.79 -0.87 -4.13
C PRO A 215 -19.89 -0.35 -3.19
N PRO A 216 -20.38 0.89 -3.40
CA PRO A 216 -21.47 1.43 -2.61
C PRO A 216 -22.69 0.51 -2.75
N VAL A 217 -23.27 0.11 -1.62
CA VAL A 217 -24.48 -0.72 -1.60
C VAL A 217 -25.60 0.10 -2.24
N LYS A 218 -25.99 -0.26 -3.47
CA LYS A 218 -27.21 0.28 -4.08
C LYS A 218 -28.39 -0.33 -3.34
N ASN A 219 -28.99 0.42 -2.43
CA ASN A 219 -30.28 0.06 -1.83
C ASN A 219 -31.37 0.15 -2.90
N ASN A 220 -31.44 -0.86 -3.77
CA ASN A 220 -32.55 -1.05 -4.71
C ASN A 220 -33.72 -1.77 -4.02
N ASN A 221 -34.10 -1.31 -2.83
CA ASN A 221 -35.35 -1.71 -2.21
C ASN A 221 -36.33 -0.52 -2.22
N PRO A 222 -37.02 -0.25 -3.34
CA PRO A 222 -38.19 0.62 -3.35
C PRO A 222 -39.35 -0.16 -2.70
N GLY A 223 -39.36 -0.24 -1.36
CA GLY A 223 -40.38 -1.05 -0.69
C GLY A 223 -40.31 -1.17 0.82
N SER A 224 -39.49 -0.38 1.52
CA SER A 224 -39.53 -0.34 3.00
C SER A 224 -39.90 1.05 3.48
N GLN A 225 -40.96 1.59 2.89
CA GLN A 225 -41.79 2.65 3.46
C GLN A 225 -43.02 1.99 4.10
N TYR A 226 -42.81 1.46 5.31
CA TYR A 226 -43.83 1.31 6.33
C TYR A 226 -43.23 2.03 7.54
N GLY A 227 -43.74 3.18 7.96
CA GLY A 227 -45.13 3.40 8.33
C GLY A 227 -45.14 3.52 9.85
N GLY A 228 -45.44 4.71 10.35
CA GLY A 228 -45.45 5.00 11.78
C GLY A 228 -46.56 4.27 12.54
N GLY A 229 -46.56 4.47 13.85
CA GLY A 229 -47.65 4.08 14.74
C GLY A 229 -47.14 3.26 15.92
N GLY A 230 -47.18 3.85 17.11
CA GLY A 230 -47.03 3.10 18.35
C GLY A 230 -48.21 2.16 18.57
N MET A 231 -47.98 1.06 19.29
CA MET A 231 -48.94 0.54 20.27
C MET A 231 -48.31 -0.60 21.08
N SER A 232 -48.60 -0.51 22.38
CA SER A 232 -48.64 -1.54 23.40
C SER A 232 -49.08 -2.93 22.94
N GLY A 233 -48.70 -3.96 23.71
CA GLY A 233 -49.65 -5.03 24.02
C GLY A 233 -49.06 -6.43 24.11
N SER A 234 -49.14 -6.97 25.32
CA SER A 234 -49.11 -8.38 25.69
C SER A 234 -49.77 -9.33 24.68
N GLY A 235 -49.20 -10.52 24.49
CA GLY A 235 -49.89 -11.58 23.76
C GLY A 235 -49.07 -12.85 23.63
N MET A 236 -49.33 -13.79 24.54
CA MET A 236 -48.90 -15.19 24.48
C MET A 236 -49.32 -15.85 23.16
N GLY A 237 -48.47 -16.73 22.63
CA GLY A 237 -48.80 -17.58 21.48
C GLY A 237 -47.76 -18.67 21.26
N MET A 238 -47.98 -19.79 21.93
CA MET A 238 -47.22 -21.04 21.80
C MET A 238 -47.16 -21.56 20.36
N GLY A 239 -46.03 -22.20 20.04
CA GLY A 239 -46.04 -23.48 19.32
C GLY A 239 -45.25 -23.52 18.02
N GLY A 240 -44.21 -24.36 18.00
CA GLY A 240 -43.76 -24.97 16.75
C GLY A 240 -42.25 -24.95 16.51
N TYR A 241 -41.59 -26.02 16.98
CA TYR A 241 -40.52 -26.74 16.29
C TYR A 241 -39.51 -25.96 15.44
N GLY A 242 -38.24 -25.98 15.89
CA GLY A 242 -37.12 -25.72 14.99
C GLY A 242 -35.88 -25.36 15.76
N GLY A 243 -35.21 -26.38 16.31
CA GLY A 243 -33.91 -26.20 16.92
C GLY A 243 -32.97 -25.50 15.95
N ASN A 244 -32.50 -24.33 16.33
CA ASN A 244 -31.28 -23.79 15.78
C ASN A 244 -30.52 -23.14 16.92
N ASN A 245 -29.41 -23.79 17.27
CA ASN A 245 -28.41 -23.29 18.19
C ASN A 245 -27.90 -21.94 17.69
N ASN A 246 -28.58 -20.87 18.09
CA ASN A 246 -28.02 -19.52 18.11
C ASN A 246 -27.02 -19.45 19.28
N TYR A 247 -25.91 -20.16 19.13
CA TYR A 247 -24.67 -19.70 19.76
C TYR A 247 -24.33 -18.39 19.08
N ALA A 248 -24.68 -17.30 19.75
CA ALA A 248 -23.92 -16.08 19.87
C ALA A 248 -22.66 -16.05 19.00
N ARG A 249 -22.80 -15.78 17.69
CA ARG A 249 -21.74 -15.15 16.92
C ARG A 249 -21.67 -13.72 17.38
N ARG A 250 -21.06 -13.54 18.55
CA ARG A 250 -20.40 -12.31 18.96
C ARG A 250 -19.36 -12.06 17.87
N GLY A 251 -19.78 -11.34 16.83
CA GLY A 251 -18.95 -10.99 15.70
C GLY A 251 -17.78 -10.17 16.21
N SER A 252 -16.66 -10.84 16.44
CA SER A 252 -15.37 -10.19 16.32
C SER A 252 -15.38 -9.52 14.96
N TYR A 253 -15.38 -8.18 14.96
CA TYR A 253 -15.03 -7.39 13.79
C TYR A 253 -13.57 -7.73 13.47
N GLN A 254 -13.34 -8.90 12.88
CA GLN A 254 -12.06 -9.28 12.35
C GLN A 254 -11.90 -8.40 11.11
N SER A 255 -11.24 -7.27 11.32
CA SER A 255 -10.94 -6.28 10.30
C SER A 255 -10.45 -7.01 9.05
N ASN A 256 -11.18 -6.87 7.94
CA ASN A 256 -10.80 -7.50 6.69
C ASN A 256 -9.41 -6.96 6.30
N PRO A 257 -8.36 -7.78 6.33
CA PRO A 257 -6.99 -7.29 6.12
C PRO A 257 -6.78 -6.67 4.74
N MET A 258 -7.65 -6.97 3.77
CA MET A 258 -7.66 -6.38 2.43
C MET A 258 -8.22 -4.95 2.40
N GLY A 259 -8.98 -4.53 3.41
CA GLY A 259 -9.65 -3.22 3.47
C GLY A 259 -8.77 -2.07 3.96
N SER A 260 -7.56 -2.35 4.43
CA SER A 260 -6.57 -1.35 4.83
C SER A 260 -5.35 -1.38 3.89
N SER A 261 -4.75 -0.22 3.66
CA SER A 261 -3.43 -0.17 3.02
C SER A 261 -2.35 -0.58 4.03
N SER A 262 -1.23 -1.08 3.54
CA SER A 262 -0.01 -1.24 4.30
C SER A 262 1.03 -0.27 3.74
N SER A 263 1.73 0.45 4.62
CA SER A 263 2.66 1.49 4.18
C SER A 263 3.87 1.62 5.08
N THR A 264 5.01 1.95 4.49
CA THR A 264 6.23 2.36 5.20
C THR A 264 6.84 3.59 4.53
N TRP A 265 7.66 4.33 5.26
CA TRP A 265 8.35 5.53 4.77
C TRP A 265 9.82 5.49 5.15
N THR A 266 10.68 5.85 4.20
CA THR A 266 12.11 6.08 4.43
C THR A 266 12.50 7.49 4.02
N PHE A 267 13.67 7.93 4.51
CA PHE A 267 14.17 9.29 4.36
C PHE A 267 15.61 9.27 3.90
N ILE A 268 15.91 10.11 2.91
CA ILE A 268 17.25 10.26 2.37
C ILE A 268 17.66 11.72 2.46
N LYS A 269 18.85 11.98 3.01
CA LYS A 269 19.50 13.28 2.89
C LYS A 269 20.17 13.42 1.53
N LEU A 270 19.88 14.53 0.85
CA LEU A 270 20.45 14.86 -0.46
C LEU A 270 21.44 16.05 -0.40
N LYS A 271 21.62 16.63 0.79
CA LYS A 271 22.60 17.67 1.14
C LYS A 271 23.26 17.36 2.47
#